data_AF-A0A5B1R2F7-F1
#
_entry.id   AF-A0A5B1R2F7-F1
#
_cell.length_a   1.000
_cell.length_b   1.000
_cell.length_c   1.000
_cell.angle_alpha   90.00
_cell.angle_beta   90.00
_cell.angle_gamma   90.00
#
_symmetry.space_group_name_H-M   'P 1'
#
loop_
_entity.id
_entity.type
_entity.pdbx_description
1 polymer ?
#
loop_
_entity_poly.entity_id
_entity_poly.type
_entity_poly.pdbx_seq_one_letter_code
_entity_poly.pdbx_strand_id
1 'polypeptide(L)'
;MSIPDSTASAADYWRSAAEQRLLHSYDQPHCWQGKNLKDVQSALALEIDVVAALLCSLRTRYNAAAPVNRLPPEVLTNIFGILKKVDIPPTTKPDGPGYHIGWLRLTHVCSQWRSVALHSPCLWTDVIFSLGSNWAEESLQRSRTAPIVFEFVPSKPWEPRRNLAKINLGALIAQHLHRMRVLNLKTDADSKSIIPICASLRGEAPVLEEIKFSNLPSSLLIGNTRAQAQNHPHERMLSLPIAPRLRRLQLWYFHFLWSSLIFKNLLNLSLGRSHKHSADS
;
A
#
# COMPACT_ATOMS: atom_id res chain seq x y z
N MET A 1 -31.79 -20.29 29.03
CA MET A 1 -32.56 -19.98 27.81
C MET A 1 -32.00 -20.86 26.71
N SER A 2 -32.68 -21.97 26.45
CA SER A 2 -32.26 -22.98 25.49
C SER A 2 -32.56 -22.46 24.08
N ILE A 3 -31.54 -22.33 23.24
CA ILE A 3 -31.71 -22.08 21.81
C ILE A 3 -32.34 -23.37 21.26
N PRO A 4 -33.60 -23.37 20.79
CA PRO A 4 -34.20 -24.58 20.22
C PRO A 4 -33.47 -24.96 18.92
N ASP A 5 -33.71 -26.17 18.39
CA ASP A 5 -33.19 -26.79 17.15
C ASP A 5 -33.28 -25.89 15.88
N SER A 6 -32.66 -24.72 15.91
CA SER A 6 -32.75 -23.68 14.89
C SER A 6 -31.94 -24.05 13.65
N THR A 7 -30.95 -24.93 13.81
CA THR A 7 -30.10 -25.41 12.72
C THR A 7 -30.85 -26.35 11.79
N ALA A 8 -31.63 -27.29 12.34
CA ALA A 8 -32.50 -28.18 11.57
C ALA A 8 -33.59 -27.37 10.86
N SER A 9 -34.26 -26.47 11.58
CA SER A 9 -35.30 -25.59 11.02
C SER A 9 -34.77 -24.68 9.89
N ALA A 10 -33.58 -24.11 10.04
CA ALA A 10 -32.99 -23.26 9.00
C ALA A 10 -32.56 -24.08 7.77
N ALA A 11 -31.96 -25.26 7.97
CA ALA A 11 -31.54 -26.12 6.86
C ALA A 11 -32.75 -26.59 6.04
N ASP A 12 -33.83 -26.98 6.70
CA ASP A 12 -35.06 -27.42 6.03
C ASP A 12 -35.75 -26.28 5.28
N TYR A 13 -35.79 -25.07 5.87
CA TYR A 13 -36.29 -23.88 5.19
C TYR A 13 -35.51 -23.57 3.91
N TRP A 14 -34.17 -23.51 3.99
CA TRP A 14 -33.34 -23.18 2.82
C TRP A 14 -33.38 -24.27 1.76
N ARG A 15 -33.49 -25.55 2.16
CA ARG A 15 -33.66 -26.66 1.22
C ARG A 15 -34.99 -26.55 0.46
N SER A 16 -36.10 -26.32 1.17
CA SER A 16 -37.42 -26.14 0.55
C SER A 16 -37.46 -24.91 -0.36
N ALA A 17 -36.88 -23.78 0.05
CA ALA A 17 -36.80 -22.57 -0.77
C ALA A 17 -35.96 -22.79 -2.05
N ALA A 18 -34.85 -23.52 -1.94
CA ALA A 18 -34.01 -23.86 -3.10
C ALA A 18 -34.76 -24.80 -4.07
N GLU A 19 -35.43 -25.82 -3.55
CA GLU A 19 -36.28 -26.73 -4.33
C GLU A 19 -37.35 -25.96 -5.10
N GLN A 20 -38.16 -25.12 -4.42
CA GLN A 20 -39.22 -24.34 -5.09
C GLN A 20 -38.68 -23.41 -6.19
N ARG A 21 -37.50 -22.83 -5.98
CA ARG A 21 -36.91 -21.85 -6.90
C ARG A 21 -36.22 -22.53 -8.11
N LEU A 22 -35.70 -23.74 -7.93
CA LEU A 22 -34.98 -24.50 -8.97
C LEU A 22 -35.88 -25.48 -9.75
N LEU A 23 -36.89 -26.08 -9.11
CA LEU A 23 -37.87 -27.01 -9.72
C LEU A 23 -38.62 -26.39 -10.90
N HIS A 24 -38.81 -25.07 -10.92
CA HIS A 24 -39.49 -24.40 -12.02
C HIS A 24 -38.61 -24.13 -13.25
N SER A 25 -37.29 -24.28 -13.13
CA SER A 25 -36.38 -23.70 -14.12
C SER A 25 -35.30 -24.65 -14.65
N TYR A 26 -34.84 -25.66 -13.87
CA TYR A 26 -33.58 -26.38 -14.19
C TYR A 26 -33.54 -27.90 -14.01
N ASP A 27 -34.67 -28.59 -13.98
CA ASP A 27 -34.69 -29.94 -13.40
C ASP A 27 -33.76 -30.97 -14.04
N GLN A 28 -33.42 -30.93 -15.34
CA GLN A 28 -32.57 -31.98 -15.92
C GLN A 28 -31.68 -31.55 -17.11
N PRO A 29 -30.37 -31.93 -17.15
CA PRO A 29 -29.43 -31.67 -18.25
C PRO A 29 -29.92 -32.05 -19.67
N HIS A 30 -30.78 -33.05 -19.75
CA HIS A 30 -31.32 -33.55 -21.02
C HIS A 30 -32.59 -32.81 -21.46
N CYS A 31 -33.23 -32.03 -20.59
CA CYS A 31 -34.40 -31.19 -20.90
C CYS A 31 -34.01 -29.81 -21.50
N TRP A 32 -32.71 -29.49 -21.56
CA TRP A 32 -32.19 -28.28 -22.20
C TRP A 32 -32.28 -28.28 -23.73
N GLN A 33 -32.67 -29.41 -24.34
CA GLN A 33 -32.63 -29.62 -25.79
C GLN A 33 -33.56 -28.69 -26.61
N GLY A 34 -34.36 -27.83 -25.97
CA GLY A 34 -35.15 -26.78 -26.64
C GLY A 34 -35.03 -25.37 -26.05
N LYS A 35 -34.28 -25.17 -24.96
CA LYS A 35 -34.03 -23.84 -24.37
C LYS A 35 -32.65 -23.35 -24.79
N ASN A 36 -32.53 -22.08 -25.12
CA ASN A 36 -31.25 -21.46 -25.44
C ASN A 36 -30.31 -21.58 -24.21
N LEU A 37 -29.28 -22.42 -24.31
CA LEU A 37 -28.34 -22.74 -23.23
C LEU A 37 -27.71 -21.49 -22.58
N LYS A 38 -27.59 -20.39 -23.35
CA LYS A 38 -27.10 -19.11 -22.85
C LYS A 38 -28.04 -18.46 -21.84
N ASP A 39 -29.35 -18.56 -22.05
CA ASP A 39 -30.35 -17.96 -21.16
C ASP A 39 -30.41 -18.72 -19.83
N VAL A 40 -30.22 -20.04 -19.91
CA VAL A 40 -30.10 -20.95 -18.77
C VAL A 40 -28.87 -20.62 -17.93
N GLN A 41 -27.70 -20.50 -18.57
CA GLN A 41 -26.45 -20.11 -17.89
C GLN A 41 -26.55 -18.72 -17.25
N SER A 42 -27.17 -17.77 -17.95
CA SER A 42 -27.34 -16.40 -17.45
C SER A 42 -28.23 -16.36 -16.21
N ALA A 43 -29.35 -17.09 -16.23
CA ALA A 43 -30.25 -17.12 -15.09
C ALA A 43 -29.69 -17.92 -13.89
N LEU A 44 -28.89 -18.98 -14.12
CA LEU A 44 -28.13 -19.62 -13.04
C LEU A 44 -27.07 -18.70 -12.44
N ALA A 45 -26.38 -17.90 -13.28
CA ALA A 45 -25.41 -16.91 -12.79
C ALA A 45 -26.09 -15.87 -11.88
N LEU A 46 -27.29 -15.41 -12.25
CA LEU A 46 -28.09 -14.50 -11.40
C LEU A 46 -28.46 -15.16 -10.07
N GLU A 47 -28.87 -16.43 -10.05
CA GLU A 47 -29.18 -17.13 -8.79
C GLU A 47 -27.93 -17.30 -7.90
N ILE A 48 -26.77 -17.60 -8.49
CA ILE A 48 -25.48 -17.64 -7.76
C ILE A 48 -25.19 -16.29 -7.13
N ASP A 49 -25.35 -15.19 -7.87
CA ASP A 49 -25.11 -13.83 -7.36
C ASP A 49 -26.05 -13.47 -6.21
N VAL A 50 -27.33 -13.84 -6.30
CA VAL A 50 -28.34 -13.60 -5.24
C VAL A 50 -27.99 -14.40 -3.98
N VAL A 51 -27.67 -15.68 -4.10
CA VAL A 51 -27.29 -16.52 -2.96
C VAL A 51 -25.99 -16.04 -2.33
N ALA A 52 -25.01 -15.60 -3.14
CA ALA A 52 -23.78 -15.00 -2.64
C ALA A 52 -24.05 -13.72 -1.84
N ALA A 53 -24.97 -12.86 -2.30
CA ALA A 53 -25.38 -11.66 -1.57
C ALA A 53 -26.07 -11.99 -0.23
N LEU A 54 -26.95 -12.99 -0.22
CA LEU A 54 -27.57 -13.50 1.02
C LEU A 54 -26.54 -14.03 2.00
N LEU A 55 -25.59 -14.84 1.53
CA LEU A 55 -24.50 -15.37 2.36
C LEU A 55 -23.65 -14.23 2.94
N CYS A 56 -23.32 -13.21 2.15
CA CYS A 56 -22.61 -12.03 2.63
C CYS A 56 -23.39 -11.29 3.72
N SER A 57 -24.71 -11.17 3.56
CA SER A 57 -25.61 -10.55 4.54
C SER A 57 -25.62 -11.34 5.86
N LEU A 58 -25.75 -12.67 5.80
CA LEU A 58 -25.72 -13.55 6.97
C LEU A 58 -24.36 -13.50 7.68
N ARG A 59 -23.26 -13.58 6.93
CA ARG A 59 -21.90 -13.44 7.48
C ARG A 59 -21.69 -12.09 8.15
N THR A 60 -22.23 -11.02 7.59
CA THR A 60 -22.15 -9.68 8.19
C THR A 60 -22.86 -9.63 9.54
N ARG A 61 -24.08 -10.18 9.65
CA ARG A 61 -24.81 -10.25 10.93
C ARG A 61 -24.12 -11.14 11.95
N TYR A 62 -23.63 -12.30 11.51
CA TYR A 62 -22.87 -13.23 12.35
C TYR A 62 -21.62 -12.55 12.91
N ASN A 63 -20.85 -11.88 12.06
CA ASN A 63 -19.66 -11.15 12.49
C ASN A 63 -20.02 -10.00 13.43
N ALA A 64 -21.11 -9.26 13.20
CA ALA A 64 -21.55 -8.19 14.09
C ALA A 64 -21.87 -8.69 15.52
N ALA A 65 -22.20 -9.97 15.70
CA ALA A 65 -22.41 -10.56 17.01
C ALA A 65 -21.10 -10.77 17.80
N ALA A 66 -19.94 -10.81 17.14
CA ALA A 66 -18.65 -11.01 17.79
C ALA A 66 -18.27 -9.81 18.69
N PRO A 67 -17.73 -10.03 19.90
CA PRO A 67 -17.44 -8.95 20.85
C PRO A 67 -16.59 -7.80 20.28
N VAL A 68 -15.57 -8.13 19.48
CA VAL A 68 -14.69 -7.13 18.86
C VAL A 68 -15.41 -6.22 17.85
N ASN A 69 -16.46 -6.72 17.21
CA ASN A 69 -17.24 -5.96 16.23
C ASN A 69 -18.29 -5.04 16.88
N ARG A 70 -18.47 -5.13 18.20
CA ARG A 70 -19.30 -4.20 18.99
C ARG A 70 -18.54 -2.94 19.40
N LEU A 71 -17.22 -2.92 19.20
CA LEU A 71 -16.41 -1.73 19.49
C LEU A 71 -16.76 -0.60 18.52
N PRO A 72 -16.73 0.66 18.99
CA PRO A 72 -16.87 1.82 18.11
C PRO A 72 -15.81 1.84 17.00
N PRO A 73 -16.13 2.36 15.80
CA PRO A 73 -15.19 2.48 14.69
C PRO A 73 -13.87 3.16 15.08
N GLU A 74 -13.90 4.17 15.93
CA GLU A 74 -12.72 4.93 16.37
C GLU A 74 -11.76 4.06 17.19
N VAL A 75 -12.31 3.18 18.02
CA VAL A 75 -11.52 2.22 18.81
C VAL A 75 -10.88 1.19 17.89
N LEU A 76 -11.63 0.69 16.90
CA LEU A 76 -11.08 -0.21 15.88
C LEU A 76 -9.97 0.47 15.07
N THR A 77 -10.16 1.73 14.66
CA THR A 77 -9.12 2.51 13.96
C THR A 77 -7.85 2.65 14.81
N ASN A 78 -7.98 2.88 16.12
CA ASN A 78 -6.82 2.93 17.03
C ASN A 78 -6.11 1.58 17.12
N ILE A 79 -6.84 0.48 17.26
CA ILE A 79 -6.29 -0.89 17.25
C ILE A 79 -5.56 -1.16 15.92
N PHE A 80 -6.17 -0.79 14.79
CA PHE A 80 -5.57 -0.95 13.47
C PHE A 80 -4.30 -0.09 13.33
N GLY A 81 -4.28 1.10 13.93
CA GLY A 81 -3.09 1.95 13.99
C GLY A 81 -1.92 1.33 14.77
N ILE A 82 -2.21 0.53 15.80
CA ILE A 82 -1.19 -0.26 16.51
C ILE A 82 -0.70 -1.40 15.61
N LEU A 83 -1.62 -2.16 15.00
CA LEU A 83 -1.27 -3.26 14.10
C LEU A 83 -0.46 -2.80 12.89
N LYS A 84 -0.75 -1.62 12.34
CA LYS A 84 0.05 -1.00 11.27
C LYS A 84 1.53 -0.84 11.65
N LYS A 85 1.84 -0.57 12.91
CA LYS A 85 3.22 -0.40 13.42
C LYS A 85 3.90 -1.74 13.72
N VAL A 86 3.14 -2.76 14.09
CA VAL A 86 3.66 -4.07 14.50
C VAL A 86 3.77 -5.03 13.30
N ASP A 87 2.79 -5.00 12.40
CA ASP A 87 2.63 -5.91 11.27
C ASP A 87 2.92 -5.18 9.95
N ILE A 88 4.16 -4.74 9.78
CA ILE A 88 4.59 -3.96 8.62
C ILE A 88 4.68 -4.88 7.39
N PRO A 89 4.12 -4.49 6.22
CA PRO A 89 4.31 -5.25 4.99
C PRO A 89 5.81 -5.41 4.66
N PRO A 90 6.24 -6.60 4.21
CA PRO A 90 7.63 -6.86 3.91
C PRO A 90 8.13 -5.93 2.81
N THR A 91 9.33 -5.39 2.99
CA THR A 91 9.99 -4.50 2.02
C THR A 91 10.67 -5.28 0.89
N THR A 92 10.92 -6.58 1.08
CA THR A 92 11.53 -7.49 0.12
C THR A 92 10.58 -8.63 -0.24
N LYS A 93 10.85 -9.38 -1.31
CA LYS A 93 10.10 -10.63 -1.56
C LYS A 93 10.16 -11.52 -0.30
N PRO A 94 9.05 -12.19 0.07
CA PRO A 94 9.14 -13.28 1.02
C PRO A 94 9.95 -14.42 0.39
N ASP A 95 11.00 -14.88 1.06
CA ASP A 95 11.80 -16.05 0.66
C ASP A 95 11.05 -17.39 0.87
N GLY A 96 9.70 -17.37 0.88
CA GLY A 96 8.88 -18.53 1.17
C GLY A 96 7.46 -18.46 0.59
N PRO A 97 6.73 -19.60 0.58
CA PRO A 97 5.36 -19.68 0.07
C PRO A 97 4.40 -18.97 1.02
N GLY A 98 4.13 -17.69 0.74
CA GLY A 98 3.15 -16.90 1.48
C GLY A 98 3.33 -15.41 1.23
N TYR A 99 2.36 -14.78 0.56
CA TYR A 99 2.36 -13.34 0.37
C TYR A 99 1.93 -12.65 1.68
N HIS A 100 2.90 -12.18 2.47
CA HIS A 100 2.65 -11.41 3.67
C HIS A 100 2.27 -9.97 3.30
N ILE A 101 1.04 -9.55 3.55
CA ILE A 101 0.55 -8.19 3.27
C ILE A 101 0.52 -7.29 4.52
N GLY A 102 1.07 -7.77 5.63
CA GLY A 102 1.05 -7.09 6.92
C GLY A 102 -0.36 -6.77 7.40
N TRP A 103 -0.49 -5.61 8.05
CA TRP A 103 -1.74 -5.09 8.63
C TRP A 103 -2.92 -5.04 7.65
N LEU A 104 -2.67 -5.09 6.33
CA LEU A 104 -3.72 -5.12 5.31
C LEU A 104 -4.60 -6.36 5.39
N ARG A 105 -4.15 -7.42 6.06
CA ARG A 105 -4.98 -8.59 6.40
C ARG A 105 -6.25 -8.18 7.13
N LEU A 106 -6.23 -7.09 7.89
CA LEU A 106 -7.41 -6.53 8.57
C LEU A 106 -8.55 -6.20 7.61
N THR A 107 -8.22 -5.78 6.38
CA THR A 107 -9.24 -5.49 5.35
C THR A 107 -9.95 -6.76 4.87
N HIS A 108 -9.40 -7.95 5.13
CA HIS A 108 -9.94 -9.26 4.72
C HIS A 108 -10.67 -10.01 5.83
N VAL A 109 -10.70 -9.50 7.06
CA VAL A 109 -11.34 -10.19 8.21
C VAL A 109 -12.86 -10.21 8.07
N CYS A 110 -13.48 -9.04 7.95
CA CYS A 110 -14.92 -8.90 7.73
C CYS A 110 -15.24 -7.58 7.03
N SER A 111 -16.49 -7.42 6.57
CA SER A 111 -16.97 -6.20 5.90
C SER A 111 -16.85 -4.95 6.77
N GLN A 112 -17.11 -5.05 8.08
CA GLN A 112 -16.97 -3.94 9.03
C GLN A 112 -15.52 -3.49 9.17
N TRP A 113 -14.57 -4.42 9.38
CA TRP A 113 -13.15 -4.07 9.52
C TRP A 113 -12.60 -3.48 8.23
N ARG A 114 -13.01 -4.04 7.09
CA ARG A 114 -12.71 -3.46 5.77
C ARG A 114 -13.21 -2.02 5.69
N SER A 115 -14.48 -1.78 6.01
CA SER A 115 -15.07 -0.45 5.96
C SER A 115 -14.30 0.53 6.84
N VAL A 116 -14.05 0.19 8.10
CA VAL A 116 -13.30 1.05 9.04
C VAL A 116 -11.89 1.33 8.53
N ALA A 117 -11.17 0.30 8.07
CA ALA A 117 -9.80 0.43 7.59
C ALA A 117 -9.71 1.30 6.32
N LEU A 118 -10.59 1.08 5.33
CA LEU A 118 -10.58 1.84 4.08
C LEU A 118 -10.97 3.32 4.28
N HIS A 119 -11.85 3.61 5.24
CA HIS A 119 -12.33 4.98 5.50
C HIS A 119 -11.50 5.77 6.52
N SER A 120 -10.42 5.20 7.06
CA SER A 120 -9.55 5.84 8.04
C SER A 120 -8.25 6.34 7.40
N PRO A 121 -8.13 7.64 7.01
CA PRO A 121 -6.99 8.11 6.22
C PRO A 121 -5.63 7.96 6.91
N CYS A 122 -5.61 8.00 8.25
CA CYS A 122 -4.41 7.83 9.07
C CYS A 122 -3.73 6.46 8.89
N LEU A 123 -4.48 5.43 8.50
CA LEU A 123 -3.93 4.10 8.23
C LEU A 123 -3.16 4.05 6.90
N TRP A 124 -3.45 4.96 5.98
CA TRP A 124 -2.90 4.97 4.61
C TRP A 124 -1.77 5.98 4.41
N THR A 125 -1.30 6.63 5.48
CA THR A 125 -0.26 7.66 5.39
C THR A 125 1.11 7.14 4.99
N ASP A 126 1.36 5.84 5.13
CA ASP A 126 2.67 5.24 4.83
C ASP A 126 2.59 4.62 3.44
N VAL A 127 3.24 5.27 2.47
CA VAL A 127 3.19 4.90 1.06
C VAL A 127 4.23 3.83 0.80
N ILE A 128 3.78 2.59 0.71
CA ILE A 128 4.64 1.40 0.56
C ILE A 128 4.66 0.93 -0.88
N PHE A 129 5.84 0.99 -1.52
CA PHE A 129 6.03 0.58 -2.90
C PHE A 129 6.34 -0.93 -3.07
N SER A 130 6.70 -1.64 -2.00
CA SER A 130 7.03 -3.07 -2.07
C SER A 130 5.85 -3.95 -2.48
N LEU A 131 4.62 -3.51 -2.20
CA LEU A 131 3.37 -4.17 -2.62
C LEU A 131 2.95 -3.85 -4.07
N GLY A 132 3.68 -2.94 -4.75
CA GLY A 132 3.44 -2.54 -6.14
C GLY A 132 2.84 -1.14 -6.30
N SER A 133 2.88 -0.63 -7.54
CA SER A 133 2.44 0.73 -7.91
C SER A 133 0.98 1.01 -7.55
N ASN A 134 0.09 0.07 -7.87
CA ASN A 134 -1.34 0.23 -7.64
C ASN A 134 -1.65 0.41 -6.16
N TRP A 135 -0.89 -0.24 -5.29
CA TRP A 135 -1.07 -0.12 -3.85
C TRP A 135 -0.56 1.22 -3.31
N ALA A 136 0.56 1.70 -3.83
CA ALA A 136 1.08 3.02 -3.48
C ALA A 136 0.08 4.13 -3.90
N GLU A 137 -0.46 4.04 -5.11
CA GLU A 137 -1.49 4.98 -5.61
C GLU A 137 -2.75 4.95 -4.75
N GLU A 138 -3.23 3.76 -4.42
CA GLU A 138 -4.37 3.60 -3.54
C GLU A 138 -4.12 4.17 -2.13
N SER A 139 -2.90 4.02 -1.60
CA SER A 139 -2.51 4.63 -0.31
C SER A 139 -2.48 6.15 -0.38
N LEU A 140 -2.00 6.71 -1.50
CA LEU A 140 -2.05 8.14 -1.75
C LEU A 140 -3.49 8.64 -1.83
N GLN A 141 -4.38 7.93 -2.53
CA GLN A 141 -5.79 8.29 -2.62
C GLN A 141 -6.50 8.22 -1.25
N ARG A 142 -6.33 7.11 -0.51
CA ARG A 142 -7.02 6.89 0.77
C ARG A 142 -6.51 7.75 1.93
N SER A 143 -5.25 8.17 1.88
CA SER A 143 -4.72 9.12 2.88
C SER A 143 -5.28 10.54 2.73
N ARG A 144 -5.99 10.85 1.64
CA ARG A 144 -6.67 12.14 1.41
C ARG A 144 -5.72 13.35 1.59
N THR A 145 -5.93 14.14 2.64
CA THR A 145 -5.12 15.32 2.99
C THR A 145 -4.17 15.06 4.16
N ALA A 146 -4.17 13.85 4.73
CA ALA A 146 -3.32 13.52 5.87
C ALA A 146 -1.83 13.62 5.49
N PRO A 147 -0.95 14.05 6.41
CA PRO A 147 0.48 14.08 6.14
C PRO A 147 1.04 12.68 5.88
N ILE A 148 1.78 12.52 4.79
CA ILE A 148 2.26 11.20 4.34
C ILE A 148 3.74 10.97 4.64
N VAL A 149 4.07 9.70 4.82
CA VAL A 149 5.43 9.16 4.87
C VAL A 149 5.66 8.45 3.53
N PHE A 150 6.53 9.01 2.71
CA PHE A 150 6.84 8.52 1.37
C PHE A 150 8.18 7.81 1.40
N GLU A 151 8.17 6.47 1.35
CA GLU A 151 9.38 5.65 1.39
C GLU A 151 9.56 4.84 0.11
N PHE A 152 10.52 5.25 -0.70
CA PHE A 152 10.92 4.51 -1.88
C PHE A 152 12.30 3.89 -1.67
N VAL A 153 12.33 2.56 -1.52
CA VAL A 153 13.55 1.77 -1.44
C VAL A 153 13.55 0.79 -2.61
N PRO A 154 14.49 0.91 -3.57
CA PRO A 154 14.59 -0.01 -4.69
C PRO A 154 14.81 -1.42 -4.15
N SER A 155 14.11 -2.40 -4.72
CA SER A 155 14.44 -3.81 -4.47
C SER A 155 15.87 -4.08 -4.91
N LYS A 156 16.51 -5.07 -4.28
CA LYS A 156 17.86 -5.49 -4.67
C LYS A 156 17.89 -5.83 -6.17
N PRO A 157 18.97 -5.54 -6.92
CA PRO A 157 18.99 -5.65 -8.37
C PRO A 157 18.75 -7.07 -8.90
N TRP A 158 18.92 -8.10 -8.07
CA TRP A 158 18.63 -9.49 -8.40
C TRP A 158 17.17 -9.91 -8.14
N GLU A 159 16.35 -9.04 -7.55
CA GLU A 159 14.91 -9.30 -7.41
C GLU A 159 14.17 -8.83 -8.68
N PRO A 160 13.30 -9.67 -9.27
CA PRO A 160 12.46 -9.25 -10.38
C PRO A 160 11.70 -7.99 -10.00
N ARG A 161 11.97 -6.87 -10.68
CA ARG A 161 11.34 -5.57 -10.44
C ARG A 161 9.83 -5.76 -10.46
N ARG A 162 9.17 -5.74 -9.29
CA ARG A 162 7.70 -5.83 -9.18
C ARG A 162 7.07 -4.58 -9.81
N ASN A 163 6.84 -4.53 -11.12
CA ASN A 163 6.15 -3.43 -11.84
C ASN A 163 6.59 -1.97 -11.51
N LEU A 164 7.67 -1.75 -10.75
CA LEU A 164 8.16 -0.41 -10.37
C LEU A 164 8.67 0.38 -11.57
N ALA A 165 9.01 -0.31 -12.67
CA ALA A 165 9.46 0.30 -13.92
C ALA A 165 8.39 1.23 -14.56
N LYS A 166 7.12 1.16 -14.13
CA LYS A 166 6.05 2.04 -14.62
C LYS A 166 5.84 3.30 -13.77
N ILE A 167 6.51 3.44 -12.63
CA ILE A 167 6.22 4.53 -11.69
C ILE A 167 7.05 5.77 -12.04
N ASN A 168 6.37 6.86 -12.41
CA ASN A 168 6.99 8.18 -12.48
C ASN A 168 7.05 8.80 -11.07
N LEU A 169 8.12 8.50 -10.33
CA LEU A 169 8.31 9.00 -8.97
C LEU A 169 8.36 10.53 -8.90
N GLY A 170 8.97 11.18 -9.89
CA GLY A 170 9.01 12.63 -9.97
C GLY A 170 7.60 13.23 -10.00
N ALA A 171 6.71 12.70 -10.84
CA ALA A 171 5.33 13.18 -10.91
C ALA A 171 4.58 12.98 -9.58
N LEU A 172 4.70 11.81 -8.94
CA LEU A 172 4.06 11.52 -7.66
C LEU A 172 4.56 12.43 -6.53
N ILE A 173 5.88 12.70 -6.49
CA ILE A 173 6.48 13.62 -5.54
C ILE A 173 5.92 15.03 -5.77
N ALA A 174 5.99 15.55 -7.00
CA ALA A 174 5.49 16.89 -7.31
C ALA A 174 4.00 17.05 -6.92
N GLN A 175 3.17 16.05 -7.18
CA GLN A 175 1.75 16.06 -6.87
C GLN A 175 1.45 16.11 -5.36
N HIS A 176 2.23 15.40 -4.55
CA HIS A 176 1.92 15.22 -3.12
C HIS A 176 2.90 15.91 -2.16
N LEU A 177 3.91 16.62 -2.67
CA LEU A 177 4.96 17.28 -1.88
C LEU A 177 4.41 18.16 -0.76
N HIS A 178 3.31 18.88 -1.03
CA HIS A 178 2.68 19.81 -0.09
C HIS A 178 2.21 19.15 1.21
N ARG A 179 1.94 17.83 1.18
CA ARG A 179 1.49 17.05 2.34
C ARG A 179 2.49 15.95 2.75
N MET A 180 3.68 15.92 2.16
CA MET A 180 4.72 14.98 2.58
C MET A 180 5.33 15.45 3.89
N ARG A 181 5.28 14.60 4.92
CA ARG A 181 5.94 14.82 6.22
C ARG A 181 7.34 14.22 6.25
N VAL A 182 7.48 13.02 5.68
CA VAL A 182 8.75 12.30 5.58
C VAL A 182 8.94 11.88 4.14
N LEU A 183 10.11 12.18 3.59
CA LEU A 183 10.49 11.78 2.24
C LEU A 183 11.81 11.00 2.30
N ASN A 184 11.74 9.69 2.06
CA ASN A 184 12.87 8.78 2.06
C ASN A 184 13.01 8.15 0.67
N LEU A 185 13.99 8.59 -0.11
CA LEU A 185 14.27 8.06 -1.43
C LEU A 185 15.67 7.44 -1.44
N LYS A 186 15.71 6.14 -1.69
CA LYS A 186 16.93 5.46 -2.12
C LYS A 186 16.82 5.27 -3.64
N THR A 187 17.85 5.60 -4.38
CA THR A 187 17.89 5.46 -5.84
C THR A 187 19.17 4.80 -6.26
N ASP A 188 19.10 4.06 -7.37
CA ASP A 188 20.27 3.59 -8.08
C ASP A 188 20.91 4.76 -8.84
N ALA A 189 22.21 4.66 -9.08
CA ALA A 189 23.00 5.70 -9.72
C ALA A 189 22.73 5.87 -11.21
N ASP A 190 21.84 5.07 -11.79
CA ASP A 190 21.41 5.21 -13.18
C ASP A 190 20.71 6.57 -13.33
N SER A 191 21.41 7.49 -14.00
CA SER A 191 21.12 8.93 -14.07
C SER A 191 19.73 9.32 -14.58
N LYS A 192 18.96 8.37 -15.15
CA LYS A 192 17.65 8.63 -15.76
C LYS A 192 16.54 8.96 -14.76
N SER A 193 16.64 8.48 -13.51
CA SER A 193 15.59 8.67 -12.50
C SER A 193 15.83 9.88 -11.59
N ILE A 194 17.10 10.27 -11.37
CA ILE A 194 17.45 11.29 -10.38
C ILE A 194 17.08 12.71 -10.82
N ILE A 195 17.32 13.06 -12.09
CA ILE A 195 17.05 14.40 -12.62
C ILE A 195 15.56 14.80 -12.48
N PRO A 196 14.58 13.98 -12.92
CA PRO A 196 13.17 14.32 -12.74
C PRO A 196 12.77 14.38 -11.26
N ILE A 197 13.35 13.56 -10.38
CA ILE A 197 13.12 13.65 -8.94
C ILE A 197 13.61 15.00 -8.40
N CYS A 198 14.84 15.41 -8.75
CA CYS A 198 15.40 16.71 -8.35
C CYS A 198 14.54 17.87 -8.82
N ALA A 199 14.01 17.82 -10.05
CA ALA A 199 13.14 18.84 -10.60
C ALA A 199 11.81 18.94 -9.84
N SER A 200 11.23 17.81 -9.45
CA SER A 200 9.97 17.72 -8.71
C SER A 200 10.04 18.25 -7.27
N LEU A 201 11.24 18.41 -6.72
CA LEU A 201 11.47 18.91 -5.37
C LEU A 201 11.46 20.45 -5.28
N ARG A 202 11.19 21.18 -6.36
CA ARG A 202 11.20 22.65 -6.38
C ARG A 202 9.94 23.31 -5.81
N GLY A 203 8.94 22.53 -5.38
CA GLY A 203 7.68 23.04 -4.84
C GLY A 203 7.73 23.41 -3.35
N GLU A 204 6.59 23.85 -2.83
CA GLU A 204 6.40 24.11 -1.40
C GLU A 204 6.14 22.80 -0.64
N ALA A 205 6.85 22.61 0.47
CA ALA A 205 6.72 21.45 1.35
C ALA A 205 6.46 21.92 2.79
N PRO A 206 5.26 22.49 3.08
CA PRO A 206 4.97 23.20 4.32
C PRO A 206 4.98 22.29 5.57
N VAL A 207 4.71 21.00 5.41
CA VAL A 207 4.66 20.01 6.50
C VAL A 207 5.83 19.04 6.53
N LEU A 208 6.83 19.23 5.65
CA LEU A 208 7.97 18.33 5.53
C LEU A 208 8.92 18.51 6.71
N GLU A 209 9.11 17.43 7.47
CA GLU A 209 9.92 17.38 8.69
C GLU A 209 11.25 16.66 8.47
N GLU A 210 11.27 15.69 7.55
CA GLU A 210 12.42 14.81 7.34
C GLU A 210 12.63 14.45 5.86
N ILE A 211 13.87 14.62 5.41
CA ILE A 211 14.33 14.19 4.08
C ILE A 211 15.51 13.23 4.26
N LYS A 212 15.41 12.05 3.64
CA LYS A 212 16.49 11.07 3.50
C LYS A 212 16.68 10.75 2.04
N PHE A 213 17.80 11.17 1.46
CA PHE A 213 18.15 10.79 0.09
C PHE A 213 19.44 9.98 0.07
N SER A 214 19.43 8.86 -0.66
CA SER A 214 20.62 8.04 -0.89
C SER A 214 20.74 7.68 -2.37
N ASN A 215 21.80 8.12 -3.03
CA ASN A 215 22.07 7.83 -4.45
C ASN A 215 23.19 6.80 -4.59
N LEU A 216 22.84 5.53 -4.42
CA LEU A 216 23.83 4.45 -4.32
C LEU A 216 24.45 4.16 -5.71
N PRO A 217 25.79 4.16 -5.83
CA PRO A 217 26.48 3.70 -7.04
C PRO A 217 25.98 2.32 -7.47
N SER A 218 25.70 2.14 -8.76
CA SER A 218 25.24 0.85 -9.32
C SER A 218 26.24 -0.28 -9.02
N SER A 219 27.53 0.04 -8.89
CA SER A 219 28.59 -0.90 -8.48
C SER A 219 28.44 -1.45 -7.05
N LEU A 220 27.90 -0.66 -6.11
CA LEU A 220 27.63 -1.11 -4.74
C LEU A 220 26.36 -1.96 -4.63
N LEU A 221 25.46 -1.85 -5.62
CA LEU A 221 24.23 -2.66 -5.68
C LEU A 221 24.47 -3.99 -6.41
N ILE A 222 25.35 -4.01 -7.42
CA ILE A 222 25.52 -5.14 -8.34
C ILE A 222 26.66 -6.09 -7.92
N GLY A 223 27.55 -5.72 -7.01
CA GLY A 223 28.69 -6.58 -6.61
C GLY A 223 29.73 -6.82 -7.72
N ASN A 224 29.49 -6.35 -8.94
CA ASN A 224 30.44 -6.42 -10.05
C ASN A 224 31.26 -5.13 -10.14
N THR A 225 32.53 -5.26 -9.80
CA THR A 225 33.60 -4.25 -9.85
C THR A 225 34.13 -3.99 -11.27
N ARG A 226 33.27 -3.74 -12.28
CA ARG A 226 33.76 -3.39 -13.63
C ARG A 226 33.05 -2.26 -14.39
N ALA A 227 31.98 -1.68 -13.85
CA ALA A 227 31.46 -0.43 -14.42
C ALA A 227 32.17 0.76 -13.74
N GLN A 228 33.24 1.27 -14.36
CA GLN A 228 33.68 2.64 -14.10
C GLN A 228 32.53 3.57 -14.51
N ALA A 229 31.69 3.94 -13.53
CA ALA A 229 30.74 5.02 -13.73
C ALA A 229 31.58 6.28 -14.01
N GLN A 230 31.50 6.78 -15.24
CA GLN A 230 31.93 8.14 -15.56
C GLN A 230 31.09 9.06 -14.66
N ASN A 231 31.69 9.46 -13.54
CA ASN A 231 31.09 10.36 -12.57
C ASN A 231 31.01 11.73 -13.22
N HIS A 232 29.84 12.13 -13.71
CA HIS A 232 29.56 13.52 -14.06
C HIS A 232 29.09 14.25 -12.79
N PRO A 233 29.96 15.04 -12.12
CA PRO A 233 29.63 15.70 -10.85
C PRO A 233 28.59 16.82 -11.01
N HIS A 234 28.39 17.35 -12.22
CA HIS A 234 27.56 18.53 -12.47
C HIS A 234 26.06 18.24 -12.70
N GLU A 235 25.67 17.01 -13.03
CA GLU A 235 24.27 16.66 -13.33
C GLU A 235 23.46 16.24 -12.09
N ARG A 236 24.09 16.19 -10.91
CA ARG A 236 23.52 15.65 -9.67
C ARG A 236 23.19 16.71 -8.63
N MET A 237 22.97 17.96 -9.05
CA MET A 237 22.71 19.07 -8.15
C MET A 237 21.28 19.00 -7.60
N LEU A 238 21.15 18.65 -6.33
CA LEU A 238 19.88 18.70 -5.63
C LEU A 238 19.51 20.14 -5.27
N SER A 239 18.29 20.55 -5.65
CA SER A 239 17.60 21.71 -5.07
C SER A 239 16.57 21.18 -4.08
N LEU A 240 16.65 21.61 -2.82
CA LEU A 240 15.65 21.21 -1.82
C LEU A 240 14.38 22.05 -1.94
N PRO A 241 13.23 21.50 -1.53
CA PRO A 241 11.98 22.26 -1.48
C PRO A 241 12.03 23.36 -0.43
N ILE A 242 11.13 24.33 -0.58
CA ILE A 242 10.86 25.31 0.48
C ILE A 242 10.13 24.59 1.60
N ALA A 243 10.89 24.18 2.62
CA ALA A 243 10.42 23.33 3.71
C ALA A 243 10.64 24.03 5.07
N PRO A 244 9.71 24.89 5.52
CA PRO A 244 9.89 25.69 6.74
C PRO A 244 9.94 24.83 8.01
N ARG A 245 9.38 23.63 7.98
CA ARG A 245 9.33 22.69 9.12
C ARG A 245 10.42 21.62 9.07
N LEU A 246 11.37 21.70 8.14
CA LEU A 246 12.41 20.70 7.98
C LEU A 246 13.30 20.65 9.22
N ARG A 247 13.35 19.50 9.88
CA ARG A 247 14.14 19.26 11.10
C ARG A 247 15.29 18.30 10.87
N ARG A 248 15.13 17.32 9.97
CA ARG A 248 16.13 16.27 9.73
C ARG A 248 16.45 16.16 8.24
N LEU A 249 17.72 16.29 7.90
CA LEU A 249 18.22 16.13 6.54
C LEU A 249 19.35 15.11 6.52
N GLN A 250 19.18 14.03 5.75
CA GLN A 250 20.21 13.03 5.51
C GLN A 250 20.46 12.89 4.02
N LEU A 251 21.67 13.18 3.57
CA LEU A 251 22.05 13.08 2.17
C LEU A 251 23.29 12.19 2.04
N TRP A 252 23.14 11.09 1.31
CA TRP A 252 24.20 10.14 1.03
C TRP A 252 24.46 10.07 -0.47
N TYR A 253 25.73 10.20 -0.86
CA TYR A 253 26.19 10.14 -2.26
C TYR A 253 25.57 11.21 -3.18
N PHE A 254 25.27 12.39 -2.64
CA PHE A 254 24.77 13.53 -3.40
C PHE A 254 25.77 14.68 -3.48
N HIS A 255 25.67 15.44 -4.58
CA HIS A 255 26.28 16.76 -4.71
C HIS A 255 25.18 17.81 -4.53
N PHE A 256 25.43 18.85 -3.74
CA PHE A 256 24.46 19.91 -3.52
C PHE A 256 25.16 21.25 -3.34
N LEU A 257 24.48 22.34 -3.73
CA LEU A 257 24.94 23.69 -3.49
C LEU A 257 24.49 24.11 -2.09
N TRP A 258 25.44 24.40 -1.21
CA TRP A 258 25.14 24.92 0.12
C TRP A 258 24.33 26.23 0.09
N SER A 259 24.47 27.01 -0.98
CA SER A 259 23.73 28.26 -1.18
C SER A 259 22.22 28.08 -1.40
N SER A 260 21.73 26.88 -1.75
CA SER A 260 20.28 26.61 -1.88
C SER A 260 19.60 26.27 -0.56
N LEU A 261 20.35 26.19 0.54
CA LEU A 261 19.90 25.65 1.81
C LEU A 261 19.64 26.76 2.82
N ILE A 262 18.43 27.31 2.82
CA ILE A 262 17.98 28.23 3.88
C ILE A 262 17.37 27.40 5.01
N PHE A 263 18.23 26.81 5.85
CA PHE A 263 17.79 26.04 7.01
C PHE A 263 17.48 26.95 8.19
N LYS A 264 16.20 27.27 8.40
CA LYS A 264 15.78 28.03 9.60
C LYS A 264 15.62 27.15 10.85
N ASN A 265 15.23 25.88 10.69
CA ASN A 265 14.79 24.99 11.78
C ASN A 265 15.45 23.60 11.77
N LEU A 266 16.58 23.44 11.06
CA LEU A 266 17.22 22.14 10.92
C LEU A 266 17.91 21.75 12.24
N LEU A 267 17.54 20.59 12.77
CA LEU A 267 18.07 20.03 14.04
C LEU A 267 19.15 18.98 13.80
N ASN A 268 19.03 18.20 12.73
CA ASN A 268 19.99 17.15 12.39
C ASN A 268 20.36 17.22 10.91
N LEU A 269 21.66 17.30 10.65
CA LEU A 269 22.25 17.23 9.32
C LEU A 269 23.23 16.06 9.28
N SER A 270 22.97 15.08 8.42
CA SER A 270 23.89 13.96 8.19
C SER A 270 24.26 13.90 6.71
N LEU A 271 25.56 13.95 6.43
CA LEU A 271 26.10 13.93 5.08
C LEU A 271 27.15 12.84 4.99
N GLY A 272 27.18 12.10 3.89
CA GLY A 272 28.26 11.15 3.70
C GLY A 272 28.35 10.53 2.31
N ARG A 273 29.49 9.87 2.09
CA ARG A 273 29.81 9.11 0.87
C ARG A 273 30.02 7.61 1.16
N SER A 274 29.62 7.15 2.35
CA SER A 274 29.67 5.75 2.75
C SER A 274 28.66 5.52 3.87
N HIS A 275 27.77 4.53 3.72
CA HIS A 275 26.76 4.20 4.72
C HIS A 275 27.40 3.39 5.85
N LYS A 276 28.20 4.02 6.72
CA LYS A 276 28.55 3.37 7.99
C LYS A 276 27.29 3.38 8.86
N HIS A 277 26.75 2.19 9.10
CA HIS A 277 25.80 1.95 10.17
C HIS A 277 26.40 2.51 11.46
N SER A 278 25.82 3.57 12.02
CA SER A 278 26.03 3.90 13.43
C SER A 278 25.31 2.84 14.24
N ALA A 279 25.96 1.70 14.44
CA ALA A 279 25.71 0.87 15.60
C ALA A 279 26.64 1.38 16.70
N ASP A 280 26.02 1.73 17.82
CA ASP A 280 26.57 1.85 19.17
C ASP A 280 27.60 2.95 19.46
N SER A 281 27.14 3.96 20.20
CA SER A 281 27.70 4.37 21.50
C SER A 281 26.62 5.09 22.31
#